data_AF-A0A8T2V4A1-F1
#
_entry.id   AF-A0A8T2V4A1-F1
#
_cell.length_a   1.000
_cell.length_b   1.000
_cell.length_c   1.000
_cell.angle_alpha   90.00
_cell.angle_beta   90.00
_cell.angle_gamma   90.00
#
_symmetry.space_group_name_H-M   'P 1'
#
loop_
_entity.id
_entity.type
_entity.pdbx_description
1 polymer ?
#
loop_
_entity_poly.entity_id
_entity_poly.type
_entity_poly.pdbx_seq_one_letter_code
_entity_poly.pdbx_strand_id
1 'polypeptide(L)'
;MVAEYRQGNPVDTAIDRFLVILVGAAIGFSVNVFVLPLWSGEELHAGVSKNFAGVADSLEVCVNEYLKGTILERVPSKIFMGLAADDPVYKSYRPALVSGTKEESLASFAIWEPPHGRFKMFKYPWHNYVKVGAVLRHCTYSVVALHGCLRSAIQAPQDVRLLFEKELRDVSVEGAKVLRILGKQVQNMEKGDYTRILDDVRRAVDRLQQSLYLNSYLLIRQEMGFKEEYADNLAVKVIPELKRHGYEDHNHAGRFFRTGSSHKMGFAYSHEDLMDAERSSFKKLHSWPSRPIDDFDFAKDSVFEQRVRVLESASALSLGTFATLLMEVALRLDYVVEAVEELGRLANFKDPEPRTITINGSV
;
A
#
# COMPACT_ATOMS: atom_id res chain seq x y z
N MET A 1 -52.73 -63.73 20.10
CA MET A 1 -52.14 -62.70 20.98
C MET A 1 -51.58 -61.61 20.09
N VAL A 2 -52.31 -60.52 19.91
CA VAL A 2 -51.82 -59.35 19.18
C VAL A 2 -50.99 -58.56 20.18
N ALA A 3 -49.67 -58.49 19.95
CA ALA A 3 -48.78 -57.70 20.77
C ALA A 3 -49.11 -56.22 20.57
N GLU A 4 -49.69 -55.60 21.59
CA GLU A 4 -49.99 -54.18 21.64
C GLU A 4 -48.66 -53.42 21.67
N TYR A 5 -48.21 -52.96 20.49
CA TYR A 5 -46.99 -52.17 20.36
C TYR A 5 -47.26 -50.80 20.99
N ARG A 6 -46.96 -50.68 22.29
CA ARG A 6 -47.05 -49.42 23.03
C ARG A 6 -46.00 -48.47 22.46
N GLN A 7 -46.36 -47.76 21.39
CA GLN A 7 -45.60 -46.61 20.92
C GLN A 7 -45.49 -45.65 22.09
N GLY A 8 -44.27 -45.52 22.64
CA GLY A 8 -43.98 -44.52 23.66
C GLY A 8 -44.40 -43.13 23.18
N ASN A 9 -44.72 -42.24 24.12
CA ASN A 9 -45.17 -40.89 23.80
C ASN A 9 -44.24 -40.26 22.75
N PRO A 10 -44.77 -39.76 21.62
CA PRO A 10 -43.94 -39.19 20.55
C PRO A 10 -43.06 -38.04 21.05
N VAL A 11 -43.46 -37.35 22.11
CA VAL A 11 -42.67 -36.29 22.77
C VAL A 11 -41.42 -36.86 23.42
N ASP A 12 -41.53 -37.95 24.16
CA ASP A 12 -40.39 -38.58 24.86
C ASP A 12 -39.37 -39.09 23.83
N THR A 13 -39.86 -39.70 22.74
CA THR A 13 -38.99 -40.15 21.64
C THR A 13 -38.29 -38.97 20.95
N ALA A 14 -38.94 -37.82 20.82
CA ALA A 14 -38.34 -36.62 20.24
C ALA A 14 -37.27 -36.02 21.17
N ILE A 15 -37.50 -36.01 22.48
CA ILE A 15 -36.54 -35.55 23.49
C ILE A 15 -35.30 -36.44 23.48
N ASP A 16 -35.45 -37.76 23.47
CA ASP A 16 -34.32 -38.69 23.42
C ASP A 16 -33.44 -38.47 22.19
N ARG A 17 -34.05 -38.28 21.02
CA ARG A 17 -33.32 -37.97 19.77
C ARG A 17 -32.58 -36.64 19.87
N PHE A 18 -33.20 -35.63 20.46
CA PHE A 18 -32.57 -34.33 20.66
C PHE A 18 -31.37 -34.43 21.62
N LEU A 19 -31.49 -35.18 22.71
CA LEU A 19 -30.39 -35.39 23.66
C LEU A 19 -29.20 -36.11 23.02
N VAL A 20 -29.43 -37.13 22.19
CA VAL A 20 -28.36 -37.81 21.46
C VAL A 20 -27.64 -36.85 20.50
N ILE A 21 -28.39 -36.00 19.79
CA ILE A 21 -27.81 -34.95 18.93
C ILE A 21 -26.97 -33.98 19.77
N LEU A 22 -27.47 -33.56 20.92
CA LEU A 22 -26.80 -32.62 21.81
C LEU A 22 -25.51 -33.22 22.38
N VAL A 23 -25.51 -34.49 22.80
CA VAL A 23 -24.32 -35.21 23.27
C VAL A 23 -23.31 -35.37 22.14
N GLY A 24 -23.74 -35.75 20.94
CA GLY A 24 -22.87 -35.85 19.76
C GLY A 24 -22.23 -34.50 19.42
N ALA A 25 -23.02 -33.41 19.44
CA ALA A 25 -22.52 -32.05 19.23
C ALA A 25 -21.52 -31.63 20.33
N ALA A 26 -21.79 -31.96 21.60
CA ALA A 26 -20.92 -31.65 22.72
C ALA A 26 -19.58 -32.39 22.65
N ILE A 27 -19.60 -33.68 22.28
CA ILE A 27 -18.37 -34.48 22.08
C ILE A 27 -17.57 -33.91 20.91
N GLY A 28 -18.21 -33.63 19.77
CA GLY A 28 -17.54 -33.04 18.60
C GLY A 28 -16.93 -31.68 18.90
N PHE A 29 -17.66 -30.81 19.60
CA PHE A 29 -17.16 -29.51 20.08
C PHE A 29 -15.96 -29.69 21.01
N SER A 30 -16.04 -30.61 21.98
CA SER A 30 -14.98 -30.85 22.95
C SER A 30 -13.69 -31.35 22.27
N VAL A 31 -13.78 -32.27 21.31
CA VAL A 31 -12.61 -32.76 20.57
C VAL A 31 -11.92 -31.63 19.80
N ASN A 32 -12.70 -30.76 19.15
CA ASN A 32 -12.17 -29.59 18.42
C ASN A 32 -11.51 -28.55 19.33
N VAL A 33 -11.97 -28.42 20.59
CA VAL A 33 -11.39 -27.47 21.57
C VAL A 33 -10.14 -28.05 22.25
N PHE A 34 -10.13 -29.34 22.60
CA PHE A 34 -9.10 -29.91 23.48
C PHE A 34 -8.03 -30.76 22.79
N VAL A 35 -8.31 -31.39 21.63
CA VAL A 35 -7.38 -32.35 21.00
C VAL A 35 -6.60 -31.73 19.84
N LEU A 36 -7.29 -30.97 18.97
CA LEU A 36 -6.70 -30.29 17.82
C LEU A 36 -7.26 -28.86 17.71
N PRO A 37 -6.90 -27.96 18.63
CA PRO A 37 -7.41 -26.60 18.57
C PRO A 37 -6.89 -25.89 17.31
N LEU A 38 -7.81 -25.52 16.43
CA LEU A 38 -7.57 -24.61 15.32
C LEU A 38 -8.09 -23.23 15.73
N TRP A 39 -7.21 -22.39 16.28
CA TRP A 39 -7.58 -21.05 16.74
C TRP A 39 -7.56 -20.05 15.59
N SER A 40 -8.72 -19.45 15.35
CA SER A 40 -8.91 -18.37 14.38
C SER A 40 -8.11 -17.11 14.76
N GLY A 41 -8.00 -16.84 16.07
CA GLY A 41 -7.22 -15.72 16.59
C GLY A 41 -5.72 -15.80 16.27
N GLU A 42 -5.14 -17.00 16.30
CA GLU A 42 -3.74 -17.23 15.92
C GLU A 42 -3.52 -16.98 14.42
N GLU A 43 -4.42 -17.46 13.56
CA GLU A 43 -4.35 -17.24 12.13
C GLU A 43 -4.52 -15.75 11.77
N LEU A 44 -5.43 -15.04 12.45
CA LEU A 44 -5.63 -13.60 12.29
C LEU A 44 -4.36 -12.83 12.65
N HIS A 45 -3.78 -13.12 13.80
CA HIS A 45 -2.56 -12.48 14.28
C HIS A 45 -1.36 -12.73 13.34
N ALA A 46 -1.15 -13.98 12.93
CA ALA A 46 -0.09 -14.35 12.01
C ALA A 46 -0.30 -13.73 10.61
N GLY A 47 -1.54 -13.68 10.13
CA GLY A 47 -1.90 -13.06 8.87
C GLY A 47 -1.62 -11.56 8.86
N VAL A 48 -2.13 -10.82 9.86
CA VAL A 48 -1.98 -9.37 9.95
C VAL A 48 -0.50 -8.98 10.08
N SER A 49 0.27 -9.65 10.94
CA SER A 49 1.70 -9.34 11.12
C SER A 49 2.53 -9.62 9.86
N LYS A 50 2.26 -10.72 9.16
CA LYS A 50 2.97 -11.07 7.91
C LYS A 50 2.68 -10.09 6.77
N ASN A 51 1.47 -9.52 6.72
CA ASN A 51 1.08 -8.55 5.69
C ASN A 51 2.00 -7.32 5.66
N PHE A 52 2.51 -6.86 6.81
CA PHE A 52 3.44 -5.73 6.88
C PHE A 52 4.72 -5.95 6.07
N ALA A 53 5.30 -7.15 6.15
CA ALA A 53 6.51 -7.49 5.40
C ALA A 53 6.25 -7.43 3.89
N GLY A 54 5.12 -7.96 3.42
CA GLY A 54 4.76 -7.92 2.00
C GLY A 54 4.52 -6.50 1.46
N VAL A 55 3.99 -5.59 2.28
CA VAL A 55 3.84 -4.18 1.91
C VAL A 55 5.19 -3.45 1.93
N ALA A 56 6.07 -3.77 2.89
CA ALA A 56 7.41 -3.19 2.95
C ALA A 56 8.27 -3.60 1.75
N ASP A 57 8.27 -4.89 1.40
CA ASP A 57 9.02 -5.43 0.28
C ASP A 57 8.51 -4.87 -1.05
N SER A 58 7.19 -4.76 -1.22
CA SER A 58 6.63 -4.18 -2.44
C SER A 58 6.95 -2.69 -2.62
N LEU A 59 6.99 -1.91 -1.53
CA LEU A 59 7.37 -0.51 -1.57
C LEU A 59 8.82 -0.34 -2.09
N GLU A 60 9.77 -1.09 -1.52
CA GLU A 60 11.18 -1.05 -1.93
C GLU A 60 11.37 -1.54 -3.36
N VAL A 61 10.74 -2.65 -3.74
CA VAL A 61 10.84 -3.16 -5.12
C VAL A 61 10.22 -2.15 -6.10
N CYS A 62 9.09 -1.53 -5.77
CA CYS A 62 8.47 -0.50 -6.61
C CYS A 62 9.43 0.64 -6.95
N VAL A 63 10.07 1.22 -5.93
CA VAL A 63 10.99 2.36 -6.12
C VAL A 63 12.26 1.90 -6.84
N ASN A 64 12.80 0.73 -6.51
CA ASN A 64 13.97 0.17 -7.19
C ASN A 64 13.72 -0.06 -8.69
N GLU A 65 12.58 -0.64 -9.07
CA GLU A 65 12.24 -0.87 -10.47
C GLU A 65 11.95 0.44 -11.21
N TYR A 66 11.36 1.43 -10.52
CA TYR A 66 11.17 2.77 -11.08
C TYR A 66 12.49 3.44 -11.44
N LEU A 67 13.49 3.35 -10.55
CA LEU A 67 14.81 3.96 -10.73
C LEU A 67 15.64 3.26 -11.80
N LYS A 68 15.51 1.94 -11.96
CA LYS A 68 16.18 1.17 -13.02
C LYS A 68 15.67 1.49 -14.43
N GLY A 69 14.53 2.15 -14.56
CA GLY A 69 13.91 2.41 -15.85
C GLY A 69 13.14 1.20 -16.42
N THR A 70 12.79 0.21 -15.58
CA THR A 70 12.03 -0.96 -16.01
C THR A 70 10.61 -0.52 -16.41
N ILE A 71 10.30 -0.50 -17.70
CA ILE A 71 8.93 -0.33 -18.20
C ILE A 71 8.30 -1.72 -18.23
N LEU A 72 7.46 -2.03 -17.24
CA LEU A 72 6.72 -3.29 -17.21
C LEU A 72 5.71 -3.33 -18.37
N GLU A 73 5.59 -4.50 -19.01
CA GLU A 73 4.70 -4.69 -20.16
C GLU A 73 3.24 -4.33 -19.80
N ARG A 74 2.59 -3.59 -20.69
CA ARG A 74 1.21 -3.12 -20.51
C ARG A 74 0.27 -4.31 -20.60
N VAL A 75 -0.31 -4.69 -19.46
CA VAL A 75 -1.34 -5.73 -19.46
C VAL A 75 -2.71 -5.08 -19.62
N PRO A 76 -3.52 -5.47 -20.62
CA PRO A 76 -4.88 -4.97 -20.76
C PRO A 76 -5.69 -5.34 -19.53
N SER A 77 -6.54 -4.43 -19.07
CA SER A 77 -7.26 -4.43 -17.78
C SER A 77 -8.01 -5.72 -17.43
N LYS A 78 -8.29 -6.60 -18.41
CA LYS A 78 -8.90 -7.92 -18.20
C LYS A 78 -7.94 -9.00 -17.68
N ILE A 79 -6.63 -8.75 -17.65
CA ILE A 79 -5.61 -9.74 -17.26
C ILE A 79 -4.77 -9.30 -16.05
N PHE A 80 -5.29 -8.36 -15.24
CA PHE A 80 -4.63 -7.98 -13.98
C PHE A 80 -4.58 -9.15 -12.98
N MET A 81 -5.49 -10.12 -13.03
CA MET A 81 -5.48 -11.28 -12.13
C MET A 81 -4.63 -12.46 -12.62
N GLY A 82 -4.45 -12.61 -13.94
CA GLY A 82 -3.73 -13.76 -14.53
C GLY A 82 -2.26 -13.50 -14.85
N LEU A 83 -1.91 -12.30 -15.37
CA LEU A 83 -0.53 -11.94 -15.72
C LEU A 83 0.21 -11.22 -14.59
N ALA A 84 -0.48 -10.50 -13.71
CA ALA A 84 0.16 -9.96 -12.50
C ALA A 84 0.49 -11.06 -11.48
N ALA A 85 -0.07 -12.26 -11.66
CA ALA A 85 0.22 -13.41 -10.82
C ALA A 85 1.68 -13.85 -10.90
N ASP A 86 2.48 -13.40 -11.88
CA ASP A 86 3.92 -13.65 -11.97
C ASP A 86 4.81 -12.48 -11.58
N ASP A 87 4.27 -11.27 -11.48
CA ASP A 87 5.01 -10.08 -11.08
C ASP A 87 5.38 -10.13 -9.59
N PRO A 88 6.69 -10.01 -9.24
CA PRO A 88 7.14 -10.03 -7.85
C PRO A 88 6.53 -8.91 -6.99
N VAL A 89 6.23 -7.74 -7.57
CA VAL A 89 5.65 -6.62 -6.83
C VAL A 89 4.22 -6.95 -6.40
N TYR A 90 3.37 -7.37 -7.33
CA TYR A 90 1.99 -7.80 -7.04
C TYR A 90 1.94 -8.97 -6.04
N LYS A 91 2.79 -9.99 -6.21
CA LYS A 91 2.86 -11.14 -5.28
C LYS A 91 3.11 -10.70 -3.84
N SER A 92 3.91 -9.64 -3.64
CA SER A 92 4.33 -9.17 -2.32
C SER A 92 3.19 -8.48 -1.56
N TYR A 93 2.45 -7.55 -2.18
CA TYR A 93 1.38 -6.81 -1.49
C TYR A 93 -0.02 -7.43 -1.60
N ARG A 94 -0.26 -8.33 -2.56
CA ARG A 94 -1.58 -8.95 -2.77
C ARG A 94 -2.17 -9.56 -1.49
N PRO A 95 -1.43 -10.30 -0.64
CA PRO A 95 -2.00 -10.88 0.59
C PRO A 95 -2.62 -9.82 1.51
N ALA A 96 -1.95 -8.68 1.68
CA ALA A 96 -2.47 -7.57 2.47
C ALA A 96 -3.72 -6.95 1.83
N LEU A 97 -3.74 -6.81 0.51
CA LEU A 97 -4.85 -6.20 -0.23
C LEU A 97 -6.16 -7.01 -0.13
N VAL A 98 -6.06 -8.34 -0.25
CA VAL A 98 -7.23 -9.24 -0.32
C VAL A 98 -7.65 -9.80 1.04
N SER A 99 -6.91 -9.52 2.12
CA SER A 99 -7.15 -10.14 3.44
C SER A 99 -8.39 -9.65 4.17
N GLY A 100 -9.04 -8.56 3.72
CA GLY A 100 -10.09 -7.89 4.51
C GLY A 100 -11.26 -8.78 4.94
N THR A 101 -11.90 -9.49 4.01
CA THR A 101 -13.03 -10.38 4.33
C THR A 101 -12.59 -11.57 5.19
N LYS A 102 -11.38 -12.09 4.93
CA LYS A 102 -10.78 -13.17 5.73
C LYS A 102 -10.54 -12.71 7.16
N GLU A 103 -9.97 -11.53 7.37
CA GLU A 103 -9.71 -10.96 8.70
C GLU A 103 -10.99 -10.74 9.50
N GLU A 104 -12.05 -10.21 8.88
CA GLU A 104 -13.36 -10.01 9.52
C GLU A 104 -14.00 -11.33 9.95
N SER A 105 -13.94 -12.34 9.07
CA SER A 105 -14.44 -13.67 9.37
C SER A 105 -13.66 -14.30 10.52
N LEU A 106 -12.32 -14.23 10.49
CA LEU A 106 -11.48 -14.76 11.54
C LEU A 106 -11.71 -14.06 12.89
N ALA A 107 -11.84 -12.74 12.89
CA ALA A 107 -12.14 -11.98 14.10
C ALA A 107 -13.50 -12.37 14.70
N SER A 108 -14.51 -12.59 13.85
CA SER A 108 -15.85 -12.99 14.29
C SER A 108 -15.86 -14.35 15.00
N PHE A 109 -15.02 -15.28 14.54
CA PHE A 109 -14.84 -16.57 15.22
C PHE A 109 -13.97 -16.44 16.48
N ALA A 110 -12.94 -15.60 16.45
CA ALA A 110 -11.98 -15.45 17.54
C ALA A 110 -12.60 -14.87 18.82
N ILE A 111 -13.71 -14.13 18.73
CA ILE A 111 -14.45 -13.60 19.90
C ILE A 111 -14.91 -14.70 20.87
N TRP A 112 -15.16 -15.91 20.35
CA TRP A 112 -15.63 -17.05 21.14
C TRP A 112 -14.50 -17.88 21.74
N GLU A 113 -13.25 -17.52 21.49
CA GLU A 113 -12.10 -18.28 21.98
C GLU A 113 -11.89 -18.07 23.48
N PRO A 114 -11.71 -19.14 24.27
CA PRO A 114 -11.25 -19.00 25.64
C PRO A 114 -9.80 -18.47 25.65
N PRO A 115 -9.33 -17.85 26.75
CA PRO A 115 -7.94 -17.44 26.87
C PRO A 115 -6.99 -18.62 26.65
N HIS A 116 -6.06 -18.48 25.70
CA HIS A 116 -5.16 -19.56 25.28
C HIS A 116 -3.78 -19.03 24.92
N GLY A 117 -2.79 -19.92 24.85
CA GLY A 117 -1.44 -19.63 24.34
C GLY A 117 -0.84 -18.30 24.82
N ARG A 118 -0.62 -17.39 23.86
CA ARG A 118 -0.11 -16.02 24.09
C ARG A 118 -1.22 -15.01 24.37
N PHE A 119 -2.47 -15.37 24.10
CA PHE A 119 -3.68 -14.55 24.21
C PHE A 119 -4.38 -14.79 25.56
N LYS A 120 -3.75 -14.37 26.66
CA LYS A 120 -4.15 -14.73 28.04
C LYS A 120 -5.24 -13.84 28.67
N MET A 121 -6.09 -13.21 27.86
CA MET A 121 -7.09 -12.25 28.34
C MET A 121 -8.51 -12.66 27.95
N PHE A 122 -9.44 -12.56 28.91
CA PHE A 122 -10.87 -12.69 28.61
C PHE A 122 -11.33 -11.48 27.78
N LYS A 123 -12.00 -11.73 26.65
CA LYS A 123 -12.40 -10.70 25.66
C LYS A 123 -11.20 -9.98 25.04
N TYR A 124 -10.37 -10.72 24.33
CA TYR A 124 -9.24 -10.16 23.59
C TYR A 124 -9.70 -9.24 22.43
N PRO A 125 -8.98 -8.14 22.11
CA PRO A 125 -9.45 -7.12 21.17
C PRO A 125 -9.23 -7.51 19.69
N TRP A 126 -9.89 -8.57 19.23
CA TRP A 126 -9.75 -9.06 17.85
C TRP A 126 -10.16 -8.05 16.78
N HIS A 127 -11.14 -7.19 17.07
CA HIS A 127 -11.53 -6.10 16.16
C HIS A 127 -10.40 -5.09 15.89
N ASN A 128 -9.48 -4.88 16.83
CA ASN A 128 -8.33 -4.00 16.62
C ASN A 128 -7.31 -4.60 15.64
N TYR A 129 -7.22 -5.93 15.52
CA TYR A 129 -6.44 -6.56 14.45
C TYR A 129 -7.03 -6.26 13.06
N VAL A 130 -8.36 -6.33 12.93
CA VAL A 130 -9.06 -5.95 11.69
C VAL A 130 -8.86 -4.47 11.38
N LYS A 131 -8.88 -3.60 12.40
CA LYS A 131 -8.58 -2.16 12.25
C LYS A 131 -7.17 -1.93 11.72
N VAL A 132 -6.16 -2.58 12.31
CA VAL A 132 -4.76 -2.52 11.83
C VAL A 132 -4.67 -2.99 10.38
N GLY A 133 -5.29 -4.13 10.05
CA GLY A 133 -5.34 -4.65 8.69
C GLY A 133 -6.01 -3.67 7.71
N ALA A 134 -7.09 -3.01 8.11
CA ALA A 134 -7.81 -2.03 7.30
C ALA A 134 -6.96 -0.79 6.99
N VAL A 135 -6.26 -0.25 7.99
CA VAL A 135 -5.36 0.90 7.81
C VAL A 135 -4.14 0.50 6.96
N LEU A 136 -3.58 -0.70 7.17
CA LEU A 136 -2.50 -1.23 6.34
C LEU A 136 -2.94 -1.44 4.88
N ARG A 137 -4.15 -1.95 4.64
CA ARG A 137 -4.75 -2.02 3.30
C ARG A 137 -4.88 -0.64 2.67
N HIS A 138 -5.31 0.35 3.45
CA HIS A 138 -5.39 1.70 2.97
C HIS A 138 -4.01 2.22 2.54
N CYS A 139 -2.96 2.01 3.33
CA CYS A 139 -1.57 2.30 2.94
C CYS A 139 -1.17 1.56 1.64
N THR A 140 -1.56 0.28 1.53
CA THR A 140 -1.27 -0.56 0.36
C THR A 140 -1.87 0.00 -0.93
N TYR A 141 -3.02 0.67 -0.91
CA TYR A 141 -3.59 1.29 -2.12
C TYR A 141 -2.67 2.34 -2.76
N SER A 142 -1.91 3.10 -1.97
CA SER A 142 -0.91 4.04 -2.51
C SER A 142 0.28 3.29 -3.12
N VAL A 143 0.66 2.13 -2.58
CA VAL A 143 1.67 1.24 -3.20
C VAL A 143 1.16 0.63 -4.50
N VAL A 144 -0.12 0.26 -4.59
CA VAL A 144 -0.75 -0.18 -5.84
C VAL A 144 -0.72 0.93 -6.89
N ALA A 145 -0.93 2.19 -6.49
CA ALA A 145 -0.83 3.33 -7.39
C ALA A 145 0.62 3.54 -7.88
N LEU A 146 1.63 3.43 -6.99
CA LEU A 146 3.05 3.45 -7.36
C LEU A 146 3.39 2.33 -8.35
N HIS A 147 2.91 1.12 -8.11
CA HIS A 147 3.05 0.01 -9.04
C HIS A 147 2.37 0.31 -10.38
N GLY A 148 1.21 0.99 -10.38
CA GLY A 148 0.56 1.50 -11.58
C GLY A 148 1.46 2.41 -12.41
N CYS A 149 2.27 3.27 -11.77
CA CYS A 149 3.24 4.13 -12.46
C CYS A 149 4.33 3.34 -13.20
N LEU A 150 4.75 2.18 -12.68
CA LEU A 150 5.72 1.29 -13.36
C LEU A 150 5.22 0.72 -14.68
N ARG A 151 3.89 0.66 -14.84
CA ARG A 151 3.20 0.13 -16.02
C ARG A 151 2.63 1.21 -16.92
N SER A 152 2.83 2.48 -16.54
CA SER A 152 2.37 3.63 -17.31
C SER A 152 3.16 3.75 -18.61
N ALA A 153 2.45 4.08 -19.69
CA ALA A 153 3.06 4.38 -20.99
C ALA A 153 3.88 5.69 -20.96
N ILE A 154 3.59 6.57 -20.01
CA ILE A 154 4.29 7.84 -19.83
C ILE A 154 5.02 7.78 -18.50
N GLN A 155 6.34 7.86 -18.60
CA GLN A 155 7.26 7.64 -17.50
C GLN A 155 8.43 8.62 -17.69
N ALA A 156 8.92 9.22 -16.60
CA ALA A 156 9.99 10.23 -16.68
C ALA A 156 11.26 9.65 -17.33
N PRO A 157 12.05 10.44 -18.07
CA PRO A 157 13.35 9.98 -18.57
C PRO A 157 14.25 9.48 -17.43
N GLN A 158 15.08 8.48 -17.69
CA GLN A 158 15.91 7.85 -16.65
C GLN A 158 16.84 8.85 -15.96
N ASP A 159 17.44 9.77 -16.72
CA ASP A 159 18.34 10.80 -16.18
C ASP A 159 17.66 11.69 -15.13
N VAL A 160 16.38 12.03 -15.36
CA VAL A 160 15.59 12.82 -14.42
C VAL A 160 15.24 12.00 -13.19
N ARG A 161 14.99 10.69 -13.31
CA ARG A 161 14.75 9.82 -12.14
C ARG A 161 15.99 9.68 -11.28
N LEU A 162 17.15 9.53 -11.91
CA LEU A 162 18.43 9.37 -11.22
C LEU A 162 18.82 10.63 -10.43
N LEU A 163 18.37 11.81 -10.88
CA LEU A 163 18.56 13.06 -10.14
C LEU A 163 17.93 13.02 -8.73
N PHE A 164 16.83 12.30 -8.56
CA PHE A 164 16.12 12.13 -7.27
C PHE A 164 16.30 10.71 -6.69
N GLU A 165 17.27 9.94 -7.20
CA GLU A 165 17.45 8.54 -6.81
C GLU A 165 17.56 8.39 -5.31
N LYS A 166 18.42 9.21 -4.71
CA LYS A 166 18.73 9.15 -3.29
C LYS A 166 17.50 9.45 -2.46
N GLU A 167 16.78 10.53 -2.78
CA GLU A 167 15.62 10.97 -2.01
C GLU A 167 14.45 9.99 -2.12
N LEU A 168 14.18 9.47 -3.34
CA LEU A 168 13.14 8.46 -3.55
C LEU A 168 13.49 7.16 -2.81
N ARG A 169 14.74 6.72 -2.90
CA ARG A 169 15.23 5.51 -2.22
C ARG A 169 15.18 5.65 -0.69
N ASP A 170 15.62 6.80 -0.16
CA ASP A 170 15.58 7.09 1.28
C ASP A 170 14.16 6.97 1.84
N VAL A 171 13.16 7.61 1.19
CA VAL A 171 11.76 7.56 1.64
C VAL A 171 11.23 6.11 1.61
N SER A 172 11.57 5.37 0.55
CA SER A 172 11.16 3.97 0.41
C SER A 172 11.74 3.07 1.49
N VAL A 173 13.05 3.17 1.76
CA VAL A 173 13.77 2.31 2.70
C VAL A 173 13.34 2.62 4.13
N GLU A 174 13.27 3.90 4.50
CA GLU A 174 12.79 4.28 5.83
C GLU A 174 11.33 3.88 6.01
N GLY A 175 10.46 4.09 5.01
CA GLY A 175 9.06 3.68 5.08
C GLY A 175 8.88 2.16 5.23
N ALA A 176 9.65 1.37 4.47
CA ALA A 176 9.65 -0.08 4.57
C ALA A 176 10.21 -0.57 5.92
N LYS A 177 11.24 0.09 6.46
CA LYS A 177 11.76 -0.18 7.80
C LYS A 177 10.71 0.04 8.88
N VAL A 178 9.91 1.11 8.82
CA VAL A 178 8.78 1.33 9.73
C VAL A 178 7.79 0.18 9.65
N LEU A 179 7.34 -0.19 8.45
CA LEU A 179 6.41 -1.31 8.27
C LEU A 179 6.95 -2.61 8.85
N ARG A 180 8.24 -2.93 8.62
CA ARG A 180 8.87 -4.14 9.19
C ARG A 180 8.96 -4.11 10.72
N ILE A 181 9.28 -2.95 11.30
CA ILE A 181 9.32 -2.78 12.76
C ILE A 181 7.93 -3.00 13.35
N LEU A 182 6.90 -2.38 12.77
CA LEU A 182 5.50 -2.54 13.20
C LEU A 182 5.03 -3.98 13.05
N GLY A 183 5.32 -4.63 11.92
CA GLY A 183 4.99 -6.04 11.70
C GLY A 183 5.62 -6.95 12.74
N LYS A 184 6.90 -6.70 13.11
CA LYS A 184 7.60 -7.45 14.15
C LYS A 184 7.03 -7.19 15.54
N GLN A 185 6.66 -5.95 15.87
CA GLN A 185 5.99 -5.59 17.13
C GLN A 185 4.65 -6.29 17.27
N VAL A 186 3.84 -6.30 16.21
CA VAL A 186 2.59 -7.06 16.18
C VAL A 186 2.86 -8.54 16.34
N GLN A 187 3.80 -9.12 15.59
CA GLN A 187 4.15 -10.56 15.65
C GLN A 187 4.63 -11.00 17.04
N ASN A 188 5.42 -10.17 17.71
CA ASN A 188 5.98 -10.46 19.02
C ASN A 188 5.05 -10.06 20.17
N MET A 189 3.98 -9.31 19.91
CA MET A 189 3.12 -8.66 20.91
C MET A 189 3.92 -7.75 21.85
N GLU A 190 4.79 -6.93 21.26
CA GLU A 190 5.68 -5.99 21.94
C GLU A 190 5.31 -4.54 21.59
N LYS A 191 5.38 -3.64 22.57
CA LYS A 191 5.20 -2.20 22.34
C LYS A 191 6.45 -1.57 21.70
N GLY A 192 6.22 -0.54 20.92
CA GLY A 192 7.25 0.23 20.23
C GLY A 192 7.47 1.65 20.76
N ASP A 193 8.63 2.22 20.43
CA ASP A 193 8.86 3.67 20.48
C ASP A 193 8.35 4.29 19.17
N TYR A 194 7.05 4.53 19.12
CA TYR A 194 6.30 4.88 17.90
C TYR A 194 6.67 6.25 17.31
N THR A 195 7.01 7.23 18.16
CA THR A 195 7.38 8.58 17.73
C THR A 195 8.71 8.57 17.02
N ARG A 196 9.72 7.92 17.61
CA ARG A 196 11.06 7.83 17.06
C ARG A 196 11.12 7.08 15.73
N ILE A 197 10.26 6.07 15.55
CA ILE A 197 10.20 5.27 14.32
C ILE A 197 9.77 6.13 13.12
N LEU A 198 8.90 7.13 13.31
CA LEU A 198 8.39 7.99 12.22
C LEU A 198 9.34 9.14 11.87
N ASP A 199 10.21 9.57 12.78
CA ASP A 199 11.10 10.72 12.57
C ASP A 199 12.05 10.53 11.38
N ASP A 200 12.59 9.32 11.19
CA ASP A 200 13.46 9.00 10.05
C ASP A 200 12.71 9.16 8.70
N VAL A 201 11.47 8.66 8.63
CA VAL A 201 10.62 8.73 7.44
C VAL A 201 10.21 10.17 7.15
N ARG A 202 9.76 10.92 8.17
CA ARG A 202 9.37 12.33 8.01
C ARG A 202 10.55 13.17 7.49
N ARG A 203 11.74 12.98 8.06
CA ARG A 203 12.97 13.62 7.57
C ARG A 203 13.30 13.23 6.12
N ALA A 204 13.05 11.99 5.71
CA ALA A 204 13.26 11.58 4.32
C ALA A 204 12.25 12.25 3.37
N VAL A 205 10.99 12.33 3.78
CA VAL A 205 9.93 13.03 3.04
C VAL A 205 10.26 14.51 2.87
N ASP A 206 10.71 15.19 3.93
CA ASP A 206 11.11 16.59 3.87
C ASP A 206 12.26 16.82 2.87
N ARG A 207 13.25 15.93 2.85
CA ARG A 207 14.35 15.98 1.87
C ARG A 207 13.84 15.80 0.44
N LEU A 208 12.93 14.86 0.21
CA LEU A 208 12.33 14.64 -1.11
C LEU A 208 11.51 15.86 -1.55
N GLN A 209 10.68 16.42 -0.67
CA GLN A 209 9.90 17.61 -0.94
C GLN A 209 10.79 18.82 -1.26
N GLN A 210 11.87 19.01 -0.50
CA GLN A 210 12.83 20.08 -0.74
C GLN A 210 13.55 19.89 -2.08
N SER A 211 13.96 18.66 -2.41
CA SER A 211 14.59 18.36 -3.69
C SER A 211 13.64 18.64 -4.86
N LEU A 212 12.37 18.24 -4.77
CA LEU A 212 11.34 18.56 -5.77
C LEU A 212 11.11 20.06 -5.92
N TYR A 213 11.13 20.81 -4.81
CA TYR A 213 10.98 22.27 -4.83
C TYR A 213 12.15 22.95 -5.54
N LEU A 214 13.38 22.58 -5.20
CA LEU A 214 14.59 23.13 -5.82
C LEU A 214 14.67 22.82 -7.32
N ASN A 215 14.18 21.67 -7.73
CA ASN A 215 14.16 21.22 -9.11
C ASN A 215 12.80 21.43 -9.78
N SER A 216 11.95 22.31 -9.24
CA SER A 216 10.61 22.59 -9.75
C SER A 216 10.61 23.09 -11.20
N TYR A 217 11.68 23.76 -11.64
CA TYR A 217 11.88 24.17 -13.03
C TYR A 217 11.91 23.00 -14.03
N LEU A 218 12.34 21.81 -13.59
CA LEU A 218 12.28 20.58 -14.40
C LEU A 218 10.86 20.02 -14.50
N LEU A 219 10.01 20.30 -13.51
CA LEU A 219 8.61 19.82 -13.44
C LEU A 219 7.62 20.79 -14.11
N ILE A 220 7.93 22.09 -14.11
CA ILE A 220 7.09 23.18 -14.63
C ILE A 220 7.56 23.62 -16.03
N ARG A 221 8.23 22.76 -16.81
CA ARG A 221 8.56 23.10 -18.21
C ARG A 221 7.29 23.06 -19.07
N GLN A 222 6.43 24.06 -18.92
CA GLN A 222 5.34 24.38 -19.83
C GLN A 222 5.03 25.88 -19.75
N GLU A 223 4.95 26.50 -20.93
CA GLU A 223 4.48 27.88 -21.21
C GLU A 223 5.45 29.03 -20.98
N MET A 224 6.50 29.10 -21.79
CA MET A 224 6.89 30.39 -22.35
C MET A 224 7.25 30.20 -23.81
N GLY A 225 6.30 30.51 -24.69
CA GLY A 225 6.58 30.77 -26.09
C GLY A 225 7.37 32.08 -26.25
N PHE A 226 8.55 32.16 -25.63
CA PHE A 226 9.53 33.17 -25.98
C PHE A 226 10.46 32.56 -27.01
N LYS A 227 10.48 33.20 -28.19
CA LYS A 227 11.45 32.95 -29.23
C LYS A 227 12.84 32.84 -28.58
N GLU A 228 13.50 31.76 -28.94
CA GLU A 228 14.86 31.44 -28.59
C GLU A 228 15.79 32.49 -29.22
N GLU A 229 16.08 33.54 -28.47
CA GLU A 229 17.21 34.42 -28.72
C GLU A 229 17.71 34.83 -27.33
N TYR A 230 18.97 34.53 -27.02
CA TYR A 230 19.65 34.77 -25.74
C TYR A 230 19.63 33.65 -24.67
N ALA A 231 20.07 32.44 -25.01
CA ALA A 231 20.49 31.43 -24.03
C ALA A 231 21.93 30.92 -24.19
N ASP A 232 22.78 31.61 -24.95
CA ASP A 232 24.18 31.19 -25.17
C ASP A 232 25.16 31.61 -24.08
N ASN A 233 24.71 32.24 -22.97
CA ASN A 233 25.63 32.77 -21.96
C ASN A 233 25.36 32.39 -20.50
N LEU A 234 24.44 31.48 -20.19
CA LEU A 234 24.35 30.96 -18.82
C LEU A 234 25.14 29.65 -18.68
N ALA A 235 26.46 29.81 -18.64
CA ALA A 235 27.38 28.77 -18.22
C ALA A 235 26.97 28.26 -16.83
N VAL A 236 26.38 27.07 -16.78
CA VAL A 236 26.13 26.34 -15.53
C VAL A 236 27.47 25.86 -15.00
N LYS A 237 28.13 26.75 -14.26
CA LYS A 237 29.20 26.39 -13.34
C LYS A 237 28.52 25.78 -12.12
N VAL A 238 28.60 24.46 -12.03
CA VAL A 238 28.32 23.65 -10.84
C VAL A 238 28.77 24.42 -9.59
N ILE A 239 27.86 24.67 -8.64
CA ILE A 239 28.22 25.20 -7.31
C ILE A 239 28.26 24.03 -6.33
N PRO A 240 29.44 23.56 -5.93
CA PRO A 240 29.60 22.56 -4.87
C PRO A 240 29.81 23.24 -3.50
N GLU A 241 28.96 24.17 -3.05
CA GLU A 241 29.26 24.94 -1.81
C GLU A 241 28.07 25.32 -0.91
N LEU A 242 27.06 24.47 -0.72
CA LEU A 242 26.09 24.67 0.38
C LEU A 242 26.05 23.52 1.40
N LYS A 243 27.25 23.04 1.78
CA LYS A 243 27.43 22.07 2.89
C LYS A 243 27.96 22.69 4.18
N ARG A 244 27.92 24.01 4.32
CA ARG A 244 28.29 24.71 5.56
C ARG A 244 27.36 25.89 5.75
N HIS A 245 26.36 25.72 6.62
CA HIS A 245 26.08 26.60 7.76
C HIS A 245 24.84 26.05 8.47
N GLY A 246 24.95 25.92 9.80
CA GLY A 246 23.93 25.34 10.65
C GLY A 246 22.78 26.29 10.94
N TYR A 247 21.68 25.67 11.37
CA TYR A 247 20.73 26.11 12.40
C TYR A 247 20.50 27.62 12.50
N GLU A 248 19.35 28.09 12.00
CA GLU A 248 18.42 28.81 12.87
C GLU A 248 16.99 28.78 12.31
N ASP A 249 16.08 28.80 13.28
CA ASP A 249 14.67 28.50 13.30
C ASP A 249 13.84 29.56 12.57
N HIS A 250 13.00 29.16 11.60
CA HIS A 250 11.78 29.91 11.25
C HIS A 250 10.69 28.96 10.73
N ASN A 251 9.78 28.61 11.64
CA ASN A 251 8.47 28.02 11.41
C ASN A 251 7.59 28.84 10.44
N HIS A 252 7.81 28.76 9.13
CA HIS A 252 6.84 29.20 8.12
C HIS A 252 7.04 28.47 6.77
N ALA A 253 6.82 27.14 6.75
CA ALA A 253 6.73 26.37 5.50
C ALA A 253 5.59 25.32 5.52
N GLY A 254 4.57 25.55 6.35
CA GLY A 254 3.37 24.73 6.37
C GLY A 254 2.30 25.28 5.42
N ARG A 255 1.79 24.41 4.53
CA ARG A 255 0.64 24.56 3.61
C ARG A 255 0.97 25.00 2.18
N PHE A 256 1.30 24.04 1.32
CA PHE A 256 1.03 24.18 -0.13
C PHE A 256 0.36 22.96 -0.77
N PHE A 257 0.44 21.77 -0.17
CA PHE A 257 -0.31 20.60 -0.62
C PHE A 257 -1.36 20.19 0.42
N ARG A 258 -2.45 20.95 0.51
CA ARG A 258 -3.69 20.50 1.13
C ARG A 258 -4.75 20.45 0.03
N THR A 259 -4.88 19.30 -0.62
CA THR A 259 -6.00 19.04 -1.53
C THR A 259 -7.26 18.84 -0.70
N GLY A 260 -7.95 19.95 -0.43
CA GLY A 260 -9.34 19.93 0.00
C GLY A 260 -10.20 19.50 -1.19
N SER A 261 -10.67 18.27 -1.19
CA SER A 261 -11.86 17.90 -1.94
C SER A 261 -12.67 16.87 -1.16
N SER A 262 -13.57 17.40 -0.34
CA SER A 262 -14.69 16.64 0.21
C SER A 262 -15.72 16.46 -0.91
N HIS A 263 -15.53 15.47 -1.78
CA HIS A 263 -16.62 14.91 -2.56
C HIS A 263 -17.04 13.57 -1.94
N LYS A 264 -18.20 13.59 -1.29
CA LYS A 264 -18.96 12.37 -0.99
C LYS A 264 -19.22 11.67 -2.30
N MET A 265 -18.52 10.57 -2.55
CA MET A 265 -18.82 9.66 -3.65
C MET A 265 -19.61 8.48 -3.08
N GLY A 266 -20.94 8.66 -3.02
CA GLY A 266 -21.83 7.52 -2.97
C GLY A 266 -22.01 7.01 -4.40
N PHE A 267 -21.69 5.74 -4.64
CA PHE A 267 -22.05 5.07 -5.88
C PHE A 267 -22.61 3.69 -5.56
N ALA A 268 -23.93 3.61 -5.61
CA ALA A 268 -24.65 2.39 -5.94
C ALA A 268 -25.06 2.53 -7.40
N TYR A 269 -24.63 1.64 -8.30
CA TYR A 269 -25.36 1.38 -9.55
C TYR A 269 -25.20 -0.08 -10.00
N SER A 270 -26.33 -0.59 -10.45
CA SER A 270 -26.65 -1.92 -10.97
C SER A 270 -26.03 -2.19 -12.35
N HIS A 271 -25.95 -3.48 -12.68
CA HIS A 271 -25.06 -4.09 -13.66
C HIS A 271 -25.56 -4.06 -15.14
N GLU A 272 -26.57 -3.27 -15.52
CA GLU A 272 -27.26 -3.49 -16.82
C GLU A 272 -27.20 -2.33 -17.84
N ASP A 273 -26.89 -1.10 -17.46
CA ASP A 273 -27.02 0.06 -18.39
C ASP A 273 -25.75 0.42 -19.21
N LEU A 274 -24.66 -0.36 -19.12
CA LEU A 274 -23.37 -0.02 -19.75
C LEU A 274 -23.09 -0.73 -21.09
N MET A 275 -23.99 -1.57 -21.59
CA MET A 275 -23.73 -2.44 -22.75
C MET A 275 -24.02 -1.78 -24.13
N ASP A 276 -24.88 -0.76 -24.21
CA ASP A 276 -25.33 -0.23 -25.52
C ASP A 276 -24.48 0.94 -26.05
N ALA A 277 -23.66 1.59 -25.22
CA ALA A 277 -22.87 2.75 -25.64
C ALA A 277 -21.53 2.40 -26.32
N GLU A 278 -20.94 1.22 -26.04
CA GLU A 278 -19.60 0.87 -26.53
C GLU A 278 -19.57 0.33 -27.97
N ARG A 279 -20.70 -0.21 -28.48
CA ARG A 279 -20.72 -0.91 -29.77
C ARG A 279 -20.73 0.02 -30.98
N SER A 280 -21.16 1.28 -30.80
CA SER A 280 -21.26 2.29 -31.87
C SER A 280 -19.94 3.03 -32.12
N SER A 281 -19.13 3.24 -31.08
CA SER A 281 -17.96 4.14 -31.14
C SER A 281 -16.68 3.49 -31.68
N PHE A 282 -16.60 2.15 -31.72
CA PHE A 282 -15.37 1.44 -32.14
C PHE A 282 -15.24 1.19 -33.65
N LYS A 283 -16.28 1.43 -34.47
CA LYS A 283 -16.21 1.17 -35.91
C LYS A 283 -15.63 2.32 -36.75
N LYS A 284 -15.29 3.47 -36.15
CA LYS A 284 -14.89 4.67 -36.90
C LYS A 284 -13.44 5.14 -36.72
N LEU A 285 -12.59 4.40 -35.99
CA LEU A 285 -11.23 4.85 -35.62
C LEU A 285 -10.08 4.22 -36.42
N HIS A 286 -10.34 3.39 -37.43
CA HIS A 286 -9.30 2.81 -38.29
C HIS A 286 -9.40 3.29 -39.74
N SER A 287 -9.04 4.54 -39.98
CA SER A 287 -8.61 5.00 -41.30
C SER A 287 -7.53 6.06 -41.13
N TRP A 288 -6.26 5.63 -41.13
CA TRP A 288 -5.10 6.51 -41.22
C TRP A 288 -4.98 6.99 -42.68
N PRO A 289 -4.77 8.29 -42.96
CA PRO A 289 -4.57 8.73 -44.33
C PRO A 289 -3.16 8.36 -44.78
N SER A 290 -3.04 7.48 -45.77
CA SER A 290 -1.79 7.24 -46.49
C SER A 290 -1.44 8.51 -47.28
N ARG A 291 -0.42 9.26 -46.86
CA ARG A 291 0.13 10.38 -47.63
C ARG A 291 1.40 9.93 -48.37
N PRO A 292 1.66 10.44 -49.59
CA PRO A 292 2.84 10.05 -50.37
C PRO A 292 4.11 10.54 -49.67
N ILE A 293 5.11 9.66 -49.65
CA ILE A 293 6.46 9.90 -49.16
C ILE A 293 7.23 10.51 -50.34
N ASP A 294 7.35 11.83 -50.38
CA ASP A 294 8.45 12.52 -51.07
C ASP A 294 8.60 13.92 -50.45
N ASP A 295 9.81 14.21 -49.94
CA ASP A 295 10.27 15.45 -49.30
C ASP A 295 9.52 15.96 -48.05
N PHE A 296 9.21 15.07 -47.09
CA PHE A 296 8.72 15.48 -45.77
C PHE A 296 9.88 15.63 -44.76
N ASP A 297 10.33 16.87 -44.56
CA ASP A 297 11.34 17.26 -43.57
C ASP A 297 10.74 17.14 -42.14
N PHE A 298 10.82 15.94 -41.55
CA PHE A 298 10.25 15.58 -40.25
C PHE A 298 10.64 16.53 -39.10
N ALA A 299 11.73 17.27 -39.27
CA ALA A 299 12.29 18.21 -38.29
C ALA A 299 11.57 19.58 -38.25
N LYS A 300 10.69 19.92 -39.21
CA LYS A 300 10.01 21.24 -39.28
C LYS A 300 8.52 21.23 -39.01
N ASP A 301 7.94 20.09 -38.63
CA ASP A 301 6.51 20.00 -38.35
C ASP A 301 6.22 20.58 -36.96
N SER A 302 5.68 21.80 -36.91
CA SER A 302 5.35 22.52 -35.67
C SER A 302 4.39 21.72 -34.76
N VAL A 303 3.59 20.83 -35.35
CA VAL A 303 2.71 19.90 -34.64
C VAL A 303 3.51 18.77 -33.98
N PHE A 304 4.59 18.29 -34.61
CA PHE A 304 5.48 17.29 -34.02
C PHE A 304 6.25 17.87 -32.84
N GLU A 305 6.84 19.06 -32.97
CA GLU A 305 7.50 19.75 -31.86
C GLU A 305 6.54 19.97 -30.67
N GLN A 306 5.30 20.38 -30.95
CA GLN A 306 4.31 20.58 -29.90
C GLN A 306 3.94 19.27 -29.20
N ARG A 307 3.88 18.15 -29.93
CA ARG A 307 3.67 16.81 -29.34
C ARG A 307 4.86 16.37 -28.49
N VAL A 308 6.09 16.62 -28.92
CA VAL A 308 7.31 16.34 -28.14
C VAL A 308 7.31 17.15 -26.84
N ARG A 309 7.00 18.45 -26.89
CA ARG A 309 6.89 19.30 -25.70
C ARG A 309 5.83 18.79 -24.72
N VAL A 310 4.64 18.42 -25.21
CA VAL A 310 3.58 17.86 -24.36
C VAL A 310 4.01 16.53 -23.72
N LEU A 311 4.74 15.68 -24.45
CA LEU A 311 5.26 14.43 -23.91
C LEU A 311 6.33 14.67 -22.84
N GLU A 312 7.23 15.64 -23.05
CA GLU A 312 8.22 16.06 -22.04
C GLU A 312 7.55 16.55 -20.76
N SER A 313 6.58 17.48 -20.86
CA SER A 313 5.83 17.98 -19.70
C SER A 313 5.06 16.87 -18.99
N ALA A 314 4.44 15.95 -19.74
CA ALA A 314 3.74 14.79 -19.17
C ALA A 314 4.70 13.81 -18.48
N SER A 315 5.91 13.63 -19.02
CA SER A 315 6.95 12.78 -18.44
C SER A 315 7.48 13.36 -17.13
N ALA A 316 7.69 14.67 -17.05
CA ALA A 316 8.10 15.35 -15.82
C ALA A 316 7.00 15.30 -14.74
N LEU A 317 5.74 15.51 -15.14
CA LEU A 317 4.59 15.37 -14.25
C LEU A 317 4.44 13.95 -13.71
N SER A 318 4.84 12.92 -14.48
CA SER A 318 4.81 11.53 -14.01
C SER A 318 5.77 11.27 -12.84
N LEU A 319 6.92 11.95 -12.81
CA LEU A 319 7.84 11.89 -11.66
C LEU A 319 7.25 12.57 -10.43
N GLY A 320 6.67 13.76 -10.60
CA GLY A 320 5.96 14.45 -9.52
C GLY A 320 4.82 13.62 -8.95
N THR A 321 4.07 12.94 -9.82
CA THR A 321 3.02 11.99 -9.42
C THR A 321 3.59 10.83 -8.61
N PHE A 322 4.65 10.19 -9.11
CA PHE A 322 5.31 9.08 -8.41
C PHE A 322 5.83 9.50 -7.03
N ALA A 323 6.53 10.63 -6.95
CA ALA A 323 7.05 11.14 -5.69
C ALA A 323 5.93 11.51 -4.72
N THR A 324 4.82 12.08 -5.19
CA THR A 324 3.65 12.41 -4.37
C THR A 324 2.99 11.15 -3.80
N LEU A 325 2.83 10.11 -4.61
CA LEU A 325 2.31 8.82 -4.15
C LEU A 325 3.24 8.18 -3.11
N LEU A 326 4.56 8.31 -3.27
CA LEU A 326 5.55 7.81 -2.31
C LEU A 326 5.49 8.57 -0.98
N MET A 327 5.38 9.90 -1.03
CA MET A 327 5.15 10.72 0.17
C MET A 327 3.82 10.37 0.83
N GLU A 328 2.78 10.07 0.04
CA GLU A 328 1.48 9.65 0.57
C GLU A 328 1.57 8.30 1.31
N VAL A 329 2.33 7.32 0.80
CA VAL A 329 2.62 6.08 1.53
C VAL A 329 3.25 6.39 2.89
N ALA A 330 4.26 7.26 2.91
CA ALA A 330 4.96 7.66 4.13
C ALA A 330 4.02 8.35 5.15
N LEU A 331 3.18 9.29 4.70
CA LEU A 331 2.20 9.97 5.55
C LEU A 331 1.08 9.04 6.04
N ARG A 332 0.78 7.97 5.30
CA ARG A 332 -0.19 6.96 5.76
C ARG A 332 0.36 6.08 6.88
N LEU A 333 1.68 6.04 7.08
CA LEU A 333 2.29 5.29 8.19
C LEU A 333 1.92 5.85 9.55
N ASP A 334 1.63 7.14 9.68
CA ASP A 334 1.14 7.73 10.92
C ASP A 334 -0.12 7.01 11.44
N TYR A 335 -1.09 6.77 10.55
CA TYR A 335 -2.31 6.04 10.91
C TYR A 335 -2.05 4.57 11.23
N VAL A 336 -1.09 3.94 10.53
CA VAL A 336 -0.72 2.54 10.78
C VAL A 336 -0.09 2.41 12.17
N VAL A 337 0.79 3.34 12.52
CA VAL A 337 1.43 3.42 13.84
C VAL A 337 0.38 3.61 14.93
N GLU A 338 -0.54 4.57 14.76
CA GLU A 338 -1.62 4.82 15.73
C GLU A 338 -2.49 3.58 15.94
N ALA A 339 -2.85 2.88 14.87
CA ALA A 339 -3.65 1.65 14.97
C ALA A 339 -2.90 0.51 15.69
N VAL A 340 -1.59 0.36 15.45
CA VAL A 340 -0.75 -0.64 16.12
C VAL A 340 -0.53 -0.29 17.59
N GLU A 341 -0.34 1.00 17.91
CA GLU A 341 -0.25 1.48 19.28
C GLU A 341 -1.53 1.22 20.06
N GLU A 342 -2.69 1.55 19.48
CA GLU A 342 -3.99 1.29 20.09
C GLU A 342 -4.21 -0.21 20.31
N LEU A 343 -3.86 -1.04 19.31
CA LEU A 343 -3.91 -2.50 19.44
C LEU A 343 -3.03 -2.97 20.60
N GLY A 344 -1.77 -2.53 20.66
CA GLY A 344 -0.83 -2.93 21.69
C GLY A 344 -1.28 -2.51 23.09
N ARG A 345 -1.92 -1.34 23.23
CA ARG A 345 -2.52 -0.87 24.48
C ARG A 345 -3.70 -1.74 24.90
N LEU A 346 -4.62 -2.05 24.00
CA LEU A 346 -5.82 -2.84 24.31
C LEU A 346 -5.52 -4.33 24.52
N ALA A 347 -4.54 -4.86 23.80
CA ALA A 347 -4.14 -6.26 23.86
C ALA A 347 -3.11 -6.56 24.96
N ASN A 348 -2.72 -5.56 25.75
CA ASN A 348 -1.67 -5.64 26.78
C ASN A 348 -0.35 -6.23 26.24
N PHE A 349 0.14 -5.66 25.13
CA PHE A 349 1.46 -6.00 24.60
C PHE A 349 2.54 -5.73 25.66
N LYS A 350 3.58 -6.54 25.63
CA LYS A 350 4.69 -6.43 26.57
C LYS A 350 5.53 -5.19 26.25
N ASP A 351 6.08 -4.57 27.27
CA ASP A 351 7.06 -3.50 27.07
C ASP A 351 8.35 -4.11 26.48
N PRO A 352 9.10 -3.37 25.64
CA PRO A 352 10.32 -3.88 25.06
C PRO A 352 11.34 -4.21 26.16
N GLU A 353 11.97 -5.38 26.09
CA GLU A 353 13.02 -5.72 27.05
C GLU A 353 14.15 -4.68 26.99
N PRO A 354 14.65 -4.20 28.15
CA PRO A 354 15.74 -3.24 28.17
C PRO A 354 16.95 -3.88 27.51
N ARG A 355 17.46 -3.26 26.43
CA ARG A 355 18.69 -3.68 25.77
C ARG A 355 19.81 -3.66 26.82
N THR A 356 20.17 -4.82 27.34
CA THR A 356 21.32 -5.00 28.22
C THR A 356 22.56 -4.72 27.38
N ILE A 357 23.10 -3.51 27.52
CA ILE A 357 24.40 -3.16 26.98
C ILE A 357 25.41 -3.94 27.82
N THR A 358 25.82 -5.12 27.36
CA THR A 358 27.02 -5.78 27.87
C THR A 358 28.20 -4.91 27.46
N ILE A 359 28.56 -3.98 28.34
CA ILE A 359 29.83 -3.28 28.29
C ILE A 359 30.87 -4.35 28.63
N ASN A 360 31.43 -5.00 27.60
CA ASN A 360 32.61 -5.84 27.76
C ASN A 360 33.77 -4.92 28.16
N GLY A 361 33.96 -4.76 29.47
CA GLY A 361 35.13 -4.11 30.04
C GLY A 361 36.36 -4.96 29.75
N SER A 362 37.21 -4.47 28.85
CA SER A 362 38.60 -4.86 28.75
C SER A 362 39.36 -4.26 29.95
N VAL A 363 39.85 -5.11 30.84
CA VAL A 363 40.98 -4.82 31.74
C VAL A 363 42.18 -5.56 31.20
#